data_AF-A0A9P0K5G1-F1
#
_entry.id   AF-A0A9P0K5G1-F1
#
_cell.length_a   1.000
_cell.length_b   1.000
_cell.length_c   1.000
_cell.angle_alpha   90.00
_cell.angle_beta   90.00
_cell.angle_gamma   90.00
#
_symmetry.space_group_name_H-M   'P 1'
#
loop_
_entity.id
_entity.type
_entity.pdbx_description
1 polymer ?
#
loop_
_entity_poly.entity_id
_entity_poly.type
_entity_poly.pdbx_seq_one_letter_code
_entity_poly.pdbx_strand_id
1 'polypeptide(L)'
;MQKPVLPLSLLNDLRCVHCEKFVSCGPVYVVTPSKTILCGRCRMFAKPVYRNVSYEALASMFQYNCNNWEVHCPKILFWNESRNHEDECTYGTFCSRFWRHPCTCCRSRRDIPLGDIRLVPIFEPLLDYIRCVSCNYFLSCEPVYILPNGKNVCHRCIHANGFPPNGIHNVFYETLANIVIFPCIFRGRGCPTMLKFGKDLWEHETQCSYNTSFAKAQKSQQQERNKERGVIQTHSGHHFGTLSPNNVPMAPPRKDSDFDLQKQLVKSIKKQQERRHLRAEEIESQFDRRSVDTDGSHKSIDDKGSSSRASTLSRHEEEEIQKHFAFLDRPESTDSGLSIYSIPSDDPKNRTLAGKNPYQFERAIGRSESILSSRELLAELKVKQHRLRRTHL
;
A
#
# COMPACT_ATOMS: atom_id res chain seq x y z
N MET A 1 -17.93 0.39 17.03
CA MET A 1 -18.57 1.07 15.86
C MET A 1 -19.29 0.04 15.01
N GLN A 2 -20.51 0.30 14.50
CA GLN A 2 -21.19 -0.62 13.57
C GLN A 2 -20.44 -0.65 12.23
N LYS A 3 -20.02 -1.85 11.78
CA LYS A 3 -19.36 -2.00 10.48
C LYS A 3 -20.37 -1.82 9.34
N PRO A 4 -20.02 -1.10 8.27
CA PRO A 4 -20.92 -0.88 7.14
C PRO A 4 -21.14 -2.16 6.34
N VAL A 5 -22.35 -2.31 5.79
CA VAL A 5 -22.69 -3.40 4.87
C VAL A 5 -22.17 -3.08 3.48
N LEU A 6 -21.49 -4.02 2.83
CA LEU A 6 -20.97 -3.83 1.48
C LEU A 6 -22.13 -3.79 0.46
N PRO A 7 -22.23 -2.76 -0.40
CA PRO A 7 -23.27 -2.70 -1.44
C PRO A 7 -23.23 -3.93 -2.35
N LEU A 8 -24.41 -4.50 -2.64
CA LEU A 8 -24.52 -5.73 -3.43
C LEU A 8 -24.08 -5.56 -4.89
N SER A 9 -24.14 -4.34 -5.43
CA SER A 9 -23.58 -4.00 -6.74
C SER A 9 -22.08 -4.30 -6.80
N LEU A 10 -21.31 -3.85 -5.79
CA LEU A 10 -19.88 -4.12 -5.69
C LEU A 10 -19.59 -5.59 -5.38
N LEU A 11 -20.44 -6.27 -4.60
CA LEU A 11 -20.28 -7.70 -4.33
C LEU A 11 -20.33 -8.56 -5.60
N ASN A 12 -21.06 -8.13 -6.64
CA ASN A 12 -21.10 -8.86 -7.90
C ASN A 12 -19.76 -8.84 -8.63
N ASP A 13 -19.02 -7.72 -8.54
CA ASP A 13 -17.67 -7.60 -9.11
C ASP A 13 -16.62 -8.36 -8.27
N LEU A 14 -16.97 -8.69 -7.02
CA LEU A 14 -16.13 -9.38 -6.05
C LEU A 14 -16.54 -10.86 -5.88
N ARG A 15 -16.80 -11.55 -7.00
CA ARG A 15 -17.10 -12.98 -7.03
C ARG A 15 -15.87 -13.81 -7.38
N CYS A 16 -15.74 -14.95 -6.73
CA CYS A 16 -14.70 -15.93 -7.05
C CYS A 16 -14.92 -16.45 -8.47
N VAL A 17 -13.90 -16.41 -9.33
CA VAL A 17 -13.99 -16.88 -10.71
C VAL A 17 -14.37 -18.37 -10.83
N HIS A 18 -14.06 -19.18 -9.81
CA HIS A 18 -14.28 -20.62 -9.88
C HIS A 18 -15.64 -21.05 -9.31
N CYS A 19 -16.04 -20.52 -8.15
CA CYS A 19 -17.27 -20.94 -7.48
C CYS A 19 -18.40 -19.92 -7.59
N GLU A 20 -18.16 -18.76 -8.21
CA GLU A 20 -19.11 -17.66 -8.44
C GLU A 20 -19.76 -17.08 -7.17
N LYS A 21 -19.35 -17.55 -5.99
CA LYS A 21 -19.75 -17.02 -4.68
C LYS A 21 -19.03 -15.71 -4.38
N PHE A 22 -19.63 -14.90 -3.52
CA PHE A 22 -18.99 -13.70 -3.00
C PHE A 22 -17.68 -14.04 -2.28
N VAL A 23 -16.66 -13.21 -2.50
CA VAL A 23 -15.39 -13.28 -1.78
C VAL A 23 -15.56 -12.56 -0.43
N SER A 24 -16.11 -13.29 0.55
CA SER A 24 -16.45 -12.82 1.90
C SER A 24 -15.59 -13.42 3.02
N CYS A 25 -14.55 -14.18 2.66
CA CYS A 25 -13.61 -14.77 3.59
C CYS A 25 -12.22 -14.91 2.98
N GLY A 26 -11.18 -14.86 3.82
CA GLY A 26 -9.80 -15.10 3.47
C GLY A 26 -9.39 -16.59 3.54
N PRO A 27 -8.21 -16.94 3.01
CA PRO A 27 -7.33 -16.10 2.20
C PRO A 27 -7.92 -15.81 0.81
N VAL A 28 -7.46 -14.74 0.16
CA VAL A 28 -7.91 -14.33 -1.19
C VAL A 28 -6.72 -14.27 -2.13
N TYR A 29 -6.89 -14.81 -3.32
CA TYR A 29 -5.83 -14.93 -4.32
C TYR A 29 -6.19 -14.22 -5.62
N VAL A 30 -5.17 -13.74 -6.33
CA VAL A 30 -5.27 -13.26 -7.71
C VAL A 30 -4.59 -14.26 -8.63
N VAL A 31 -5.29 -14.66 -9.70
CA VAL A 31 -4.83 -15.65 -10.68
C VAL A 31 -4.11 -14.95 -11.83
N THR A 32 -2.93 -15.44 -12.16
CA THR A 32 -2.17 -15.04 -13.35
C THR A 32 -2.26 -16.08 -14.45
N PRO A 33 -2.44 -15.68 -15.73
CA PRO A 33 -2.43 -14.32 -16.29
C PRO A 33 -3.81 -13.64 -16.38
N SER A 34 -4.88 -14.32 -15.99
CA SER A 34 -6.26 -13.85 -16.21
C SER A 34 -6.65 -12.61 -15.40
N LYS A 35 -5.88 -12.25 -14.36
CA LYS A 35 -6.16 -11.14 -13.44
C LYS A 35 -7.52 -11.28 -12.75
N THR A 36 -7.92 -12.51 -12.47
CA THR A 36 -9.20 -12.83 -11.81
C THR A 36 -9.00 -13.12 -10.32
N ILE A 37 -10.05 -12.93 -9.51
CA ILE A 37 -10.02 -13.18 -8.07
C ILE A 37 -10.48 -14.61 -7.76
N LEU A 38 -9.80 -15.25 -6.83
CA LEU A 38 -10.05 -16.62 -6.39
C LEU A 38 -10.14 -16.64 -4.87
N CYS A 39 -11.26 -17.16 -4.34
CA CYS A 39 -11.39 -17.32 -2.89
C CYS A 39 -10.53 -18.49 -2.38
N GLY A 40 -10.19 -18.48 -1.09
CA GLY A 40 -9.32 -19.50 -0.49
C GLY A 40 -9.84 -20.94 -0.60
N ARG A 41 -11.16 -21.11 -0.71
CA ARG A 41 -11.82 -22.42 -0.94
C ARG A 41 -11.43 -23.03 -2.29
N CYS A 42 -11.16 -22.18 -3.28
CA CYS A 42 -10.91 -22.58 -4.65
C CYS A 42 -9.42 -22.52 -5.03
N ARG A 43 -8.52 -22.30 -4.05
CA ARG A 43 -7.08 -22.18 -4.28
C ARG A 43 -6.51 -23.34 -5.11
N MET A 44 -7.01 -24.55 -4.89
CA MET A 44 -6.49 -25.77 -5.53
C MET A 44 -6.70 -25.81 -7.05
N PHE A 45 -7.61 -25.00 -7.60
CA PHE A 45 -7.99 -25.03 -9.02
C PHE A 45 -7.13 -24.13 -9.91
N ALA A 46 -6.24 -23.30 -9.35
CA ALA A 46 -5.40 -22.41 -10.14
C ALA A 46 -3.97 -22.35 -9.60
N LYS A 47 -3.00 -22.38 -10.52
CA LYS A 47 -1.58 -22.10 -10.30
C LYS A 47 -1.04 -21.41 -11.55
N PRO A 48 -0.20 -20.35 -11.48
CA PRO A 48 0.27 -19.65 -10.28
C PRO A 48 -0.74 -18.63 -9.72
N VAL A 49 -0.74 -18.46 -8.40
CA VAL A 49 -1.64 -17.54 -7.67
C VAL A 49 -0.88 -16.75 -6.62
N TYR A 50 -1.30 -15.50 -6.36
CA TYR A 50 -0.70 -14.61 -5.36
C TYR A 50 -1.74 -14.19 -4.32
N ARG A 51 -1.40 -14.28 -3.03
CA ARG A 51 -2.29 -13.84 -1.95
C ARG A 51 -2.39 -12.32 -1.94
N ASN A 52 -3.60 -11.78 -1.82
CA ASN A 52 -3.87 -10.35 -1.86
C ASN A 52 -4.21 -9.83 -0.45
N VAL A 53 -3.19 -9.67 0.39
CA VAL A 53 -3.36 -9.28 1.81
C VAL A 53 -3.99 -7.90 1.96
N SER A 54 -3.65 -6.95 1.09
CA SER A 54 -4.22 -5.59 1.14
C SER A 54 -5.71 -5.58 0.79
N TYR A 55 -6.17 -6.48 -0.09
CA TYR A 55 -7.60 -6.69 -0.31
C TYR A 55 -8.27 -7.28 0.93
N GLU A 56 -7.71 -8.34 1.53
CA GLU A 56 -8.25 -8.96 2.75
C GLU A 56 -8.39 -7.93 3.89
N ALA A 57 -7.40 -7.04 4.03
CA ALA A 57 -7.41 -5.95 5.00
C ALA A 57 -8.61 -5.00 4.80
N LEU A 58 -8.82 -4.47 3.59
CA LEU A 58 -9.99 -3.61 3.31
C LEU A 58 -11.31 -4.38 3.44
N ALA A 59 -11.36 -5.61 2.93
CA ALA A 59 -12.54 -6.46 2.98
C ALA A 59 -13.02 -6.71 4.44
N SER A 60 -12.08 -6.81 5.38
CA SER A 60 -12.38 -7.01 6.81
C SER A 60 -13.15 -5.87 7.49
N MET A 61 -13.20 -4.69 6.85
CA MET A 61 -13.96 -3.53 7.33
C MET A 61 -15.46 -3.67 7.14
N PHE A 62 -15.90 -4.53 6.23
CA PHE A 62 -17.29 -4.60 5.79
C PHE A 62 -18.02 -5.81 6.37
N GLN A 63 -19.35 -5.69 6.38
CA GLN A 63 -20.25 -6.82 6.56
C GLN A 63 -20.76 -7.31 5.20
N TYR A 64 -20.98 -8.62 5.12
CA TYR A 64 -21.33 -9.34 3.92
C TYR A 64 -22.70 -9.97 4.06
N ASN A 65 -23.49 -9.91 3.01
CA ASN A 65 -24.71 -10.69 2.94
C ASN A 65 -24.35 -12.18 2.78
N CYS A 66 -25.15 -13.05 3.38
CA CYS A 66 -25.04 -14.49 3.15
C CYS A 66 -25.05 -14.82 1.65
N ASN A 67 -24.29 -15.82 1.22
CA ASN A 67 -24.31 -16.32 -0.16
C ASN A 67 -25.70 -16.81 -0.61
N ASN A 68 -26.57 -17.19 0.32
CA ASN A 68 -27.98 -17.55 0.06
C ASN A 68 -28.96 -16.38 0.25
N TRP A 69 -28.48 -15.13 0.21
CA TRP A 69 -29.31 -13.94 0.39
C TRP A 69 -30.41 -13.80 -0.66
N GLU A 70 -30.13 -14.17 -1.91
CA GLU A 70 -31.13 -14.22 -3.00
C GLU A 70 -32.31 -15.12 -2.65
N VAL A 71 -32.05 -16.14 -1.80
CA VAL A 71 -33.03 -17.09 -1.31
C VAL A 71 -33.54 -16.74 0.10
N HIS A 72 -33.56 -15.45 0.39
CA HIS A 72 -34.13 -14.87 1.60
C HIS A 72 -33.38 -15.12 2.91
N CYS A 73 -32.13 -15.60 2.88
CA CYS A 73 -31.34 -15.60 4.11
C CYS A 73 -31.14 -14.15 4.60
N PRO A 74 -31.56 -13.80 5.84
CA PRO A 74 -31.47 -12.43 6.35
C PRO A 74 -30.12 -12.14 7.02
N LYS A 75 -29.20 -13.11 7.09
CA LYS A 75 -27.96 -12.98 7.83
C LYS A 75 -26.98 -12.04 7.12
N ILE A 76 -26.51 -11.07 7.89
CA ILE A 76 -25.39 -10.18 7.59
C ILE A 76 -24.24 -10.65 8.48
N LEU A 77 -23.07 -10.85 7.88
CA LEU A 77 -21.98 -11.63 8.46
C LEU A 77 -20.69 -10.82 8.40
N PHE A 78 -19.82 -10.96 9.40
CA PHE A 78 -18.50 -10.37 9.32
C PHE A 78 -17.58 -11.15 8.37
N TRP A 79 -16.45 -10.53 8.03
CA TRP A 79 -15.37 -11.20 7.30
C TRP A 79 -14.99 -12.51 7.98
N ASN A 80 -14.86 -13.58 7.20
CA ASN A 80 -14.65 -14.98 7.63
C ASN A 80 -15.84 -15.68 8.30
N GLU A 81 -16.76 -15.00 8.97
CA GLU A 81 -17.96 -15.64 9.53
C GLU A 81 -18.86 -16.24 8.46
N SER A 82 -18.82 -15.67 7.26
CA SER A 82 -19.52 -16.20 6.09
C SER A 82 -19.25 -17.68 5.86
N ARG A 83 -18.03 -18.14 6.12
CA ARG A 83 -17.66 -19.54 5.93
C ARG A 83 -18.40 -20.46 6.91
N ASN A 84 -18.36 -20.15 8.20
CA ASN A 84 -19.03 -20.96 9.22
C ASN A 84 -20.55 -20.95 9.01
N HIS A 85 -21.10 -19.77 8.68
CA HIS A 85 -22.52 -19.66 8.41
C HIS A 85 -22.96 -20.46 7.18
N GLU A 86 -22.15 -20.56 6.12
CA GLU A 86 -22.49 -21.35 4.95
C GLU A 86 -22.74 -22.83 5.27
N ASP A 87 -21.95 -23.40 6.18
CA ASP A 87 -22.06 -24.80 6.59
C ASP A 87 -23.35 -25.05 7.41
N GLU A 88 -23.79 -24.06 8.18
CA GLU A 88 -24.98 -24.11 9.02
C GLU A 88 -26.23 -23.46 8.38
N CYS A 89 -26.08 -22.93 7.15
CA CYS A 89 -27.11 -22.11 6.53
C CYS A 89 -28.33 -22.96 6.16
N THR A 90 -29.41 -22.81 6.93
CA THR A 90 -30.71 -23.47 6.64
C THR A 90 -31.36 -23.06 5.33
N TYR A 91 -30.84 -22.02 4.66
CA TYR A 91 -31.27 -21.63 3.32
C TYR A 91 -30.42 -22.27 2.22
N GLY A 92 -29.36 -23.01 2.53
CA GLY A 92 -28.41 -23.55 1.54
C GLY A 92 -28.92 -24.75 0.74
N THR A 93 -29.65 -25.67 1.38
CA THR A 93 -30.18 -26.87 0.69
C THR A 93 -31.69 -26.81 0.52
N PHE A 94 -32.20 -27.35 -0.58
CA PHE A 94 -33.65 -27.36 -0.86
C PHE A 94 -34.45 -28.04 0.26
N CYS A 95 -34.01 -29.22 0.73
CA CYS A 95 -34.68 -29.93 1.80
C CYS A 95 -34.73 -29.10 3.10
N SER A 96 -33.58 -28.59 3.57
CA SER A 96 -33.56 -27.80 4.81
C SER A 96 -34.42 -26.54 4.69
N ARG A 97 -34.42 -25.89 3.53
CA ARG A 97 -35.25 -24.72 3.23
C ARG A 97 -36.73 -25.04 3.23
N PHE A 98 -37.15 -26.12 2.59
CA PHE A 98 -38.56 -26.52 2.53
C PHE A 98 -39.13 -26.85 3.92
N TRP A 99 -38.37 -27.61 4.73
CA TRP A 99 -38.83 -28.03 6.05
C TRP A 99 -38.74 -26.92 7.12
N ARG A 100 -37.68 -26.10 7.10
CA ARG A 100 -37.49 -25.06 8.13
C ARG A 100 -38.10 -23.71 7.75
N HIS A 101 -38.27 -23.43 6.45
CA HIS A 101 -38.72 -22.15 5.93
C HIS A 101 -39.72 -22.29 4.78
N PRO A 102 -40.86 -22.98 4.97
CA PRO A 102 -41.78 -23.35 3.88
C PRO A 102 -42.25 -22.15 3.05
N CYS A 103 -42.47 -20.99 3.68
CA CYS A 103 -42.89 -19.77 2.98
C CYS A 103 -41.83 -19.20 2.03
N THR A 104 -40.56 -19.61 2.11
CA THR A 104 -39.52 -19.12 1.18
C THR A 104 -39.54 -19.79 -0.17
N CYS A 105 -40.13 -20.97 -0.30
CA CYS A 105 -40.32 -21.64 -1.59
C CYS A 105 -41.32 -20.89 -2.49
N CYS A 106 -42.26 -20.15 -1.89
CA CYS A 106 -43.27 -19.37 -2.62
C CYS A 106 -42.83 -17.93 -2.91
N ARG A 107 -41.70 -17.47 -2.38
CA ARG A 107 -41.20 -16.11 -2.63
C ARG A 107 -40.31 -16.12 -3.87
N SER A 108 -40.50 -15.12 -4.73
CA SER A 108 -39.54 -14.83 -5.81
C SER A 108 -38.15 -14.55 -5.23
N ARG A 109 -37.10 -14.73 -6.03
CA ARG A 109 -35.74 -14.35 -5.62
C ARG A 109 -35.72 -12.85 -5.30
N ARG A 110 -34.93 -12.45 -4.30
CA ARG A 110 -34.76 -11.02 -3.98
C ARG A 110 -34.03 -10.34 -5.13
N ASP A 111 -34.57 -9.22 -5.61
CA ASP A 111 -33.87 -8.33 -6.51
C ASP A 111 -32.73 -7.64 -5.77
N ILE A 112 -31.58 -7.51 -6.44
CA ILE A 112 -30.41 -6.85 -5.88
C ILE A 112 -30.70 -5.35 -5.74
N PRO A 113 -30.75 -4.79 -4.52
CA PRO A 113 -30.95 -3.35 -4.37
C PRO A 113 -29.75 -2.61 -4.97
N LEU A 114 -30.06 -1.64 -5.83
CA LEU A 114 -29.12 -0.60 -6.25
C LEU A 114 -28.96 0.38 -5.07
N GLY A 115 -28.19 -0.04 -4.07
CA GLY A 115 -27.95 0.77 -2.88
C GLY A 115 -27.01 1.94 -3.15
N ASP A 116 -27.25 3.08 -2.49
CA ASP A 116 -26.31 4.21 -2.49
C ASP A 116 -24.98 3.81 -1.85
N ILE A 117 -23.89 4.12 -2.54
CA ILE A 117 -22.53 3.87 -2.05
C ILE A 117 -22.20 4.92 -0.98
N ARG A 118 -22.17 4.50 0.29
CA ARG A 118 -21.69 5.32 1.40
C ARG A 118 -20.18 5.18 1.55
N LEU A 119 -19.48 6.31 1.58
CA LEU A 119 -18.04 6.33 1.81
C LEU A 119 -17.73 6.10 3.29
N VAL A 120 -16.68 5.31 3.56
CA VAL A 120 -16.31 4.86 4.91
C VAL A 120 -14.87 5.29 5.22
N PRO A 121 -14.59 5.97 6.35
CA PRO A 121 -13.22 6.28 6.73
C PRO A 121 -12.43 5.00 7.03
N ILE A 122 -11.18 4.94 6.56
CA ILE A 122 -10.31 3.79 6.83
C ILE A 122 -9.97 3.67 8.31
N PHE A 123 -9.98 2.43 8.82
CA PHE A 123 -9.58 2.14 10.19
C PHE A 123 -8.05 2.18 10.32
N GLU A 124 -7.52 2.89 11.31
CA GLU A 124 -6.07 3.18 11.36
C GLU A 124 -5.16 1.95 11.43
N PRO A 125 -5.45 0.90 12.23
CA PRO A 125 -4.65 -0.33 12.25
C PRO A 125 -4.57 -1.03 10.89
N LEU A 126 -5.56 -0.84 10.00
CA LEU A 126 -5.53 -1.43 8.67
C LEU A 126 -4.52 -0.77 7.73
N LEU A 127 -4.14 0.48 8.02
CA LEU A 127 -3.18 1.24 7.21
C LEU A 127 -1.83 0.53 7.06
N ASP A 128 -1.47 -0.34 8.00
CA ASP A 128 -0.21 -1.08 7.99
C ASP A 128 -0.22 -2.22 6.97
N TYR A 129 -1.37 -2.83 6.72
CA TYR A 129 -1.56 -3.92 5.74
C TYR A 129 -1.75 -3.41 4.31
N ILE A 130 -1.95 -2.11 4.13
CA ILE A 130 -2.16 -1.46 2.85
C ILE A 130 -1.05 -0.46 2.51
N ARG A 131 0.20 -0.81 2.87
CA ARG A 131 1.38 -0.02 2.50
C ARG A 131 2.03 -0.52 1.22
N CYS A 132 2.54 0.41 0.43
CA CYS A 132 3.37 0.15 -0.73
C CYS A 132 4.72 -0.41 -0.28
N VAL A 133 5.16 -1.52 -0.85
CA VAL A 133 6.47 -2.12 -0.52
C VAL A 133 7.66 -1.22 -0.87
N SER A 134 7.52 -0.35 -1.87
CA SER A 134 8.63 0.47 -2.38
C SER A 134 8.81 1.78 -1.62
N CYS A 135 7.74 2.44 -1.20
CA CYS A 135 7.80 3.75 -0.53
C CYS A 135 7.23 3.75 0.89
N ASN A 136 6.66 2.65 1.37
CA ASN A 136 5.98 2.52 2.66
C ASN A 136 4.80 3.48 2.90
N TYR A 137 4.36 4.25 1.89
CA TYR A 137 3.13 5.03 1.96
C TYR A 137 1.90 4.16 1.69
N PHE A 138 0.72 4.64 2.10
CA PHE A 138 -0.56 3.94 1.91
C PHE A 138 -0.86 3.72 0.42
N LEU A 139 -1.60 2.66 0.09
CA LEU A 139 -2.06 2.35 -1.27
C LEU A 139 -3.32 3.17 -1.62
N SER A 140 -3.18 4.49 -1.61
CA SER A 140 -4.30 5.42 -1.56
C SER A 140 -4.69 6.05 -2.90
N CYS A 141 -3.95 5.74 -3.97
CA CYS A 141 -4.21 6.22 -5.33
C CYS A 141 -4.12 5.06 -6.33
N GLU A 142 -5.00 5.07 -7.33
CA GLU A 142 -4.96 4.15 -8.47
C GLU A 142 -3.91 4.56 -9.52
N PRO A 143 -3.33 3.61 -10.27
CA PRO A 143 -3.51 2.17 -10.14
C PRO A 143 -2.54 1.55 -9.10
N VAL A 144 -2.97 0.44 -8.49
CA VAL A 144 -2.23 -0.38 -7.52
C VAL A 144 -1.87 -1.71 -8.16
N TYR A 145 -0.63 -2.18 -7.99
CA TYR A 145 -0.17 -3.41 -8.63
C TYR A 145 0.36 -4.42 -7.61
N ILE A 146 0.06 -5.70 -7.83
CA ILE A 146 0.57 -6.84 -7.09
C ILE A 146 1.84 -7.34 -7.80
N LEU A 147 2.95 -7.42 -7.07
CA LEU A 147 4.18 -8.05 -7.53
C LEU A 147 4.11 -9.58 -7.41
N PRO A 148 5.00 -10.33 -8.07
CA PRO A 148 5.07 -11.80 -7.94
C PRO A 148 5.33 -12.32 -6.51
N ASN A 149 5.69 -11.47 -5.56
CA ASN A 149 5.81 -11.82 -4.14
C ASN A 149 4.51 -11.60 -3.35
N GLY A 150 3.41 -11.21 -4.01
CA GLY A 150 2.13 -10.85 -3.40
C GLY A 150 2.09 -9.47 -2.73
N LYS A 151 3.18 -8.71 -2.75
CA LYS A 151 3.24 -7.36 -2.18
C LYS A 151 2.72 -6.32 -3.19
N ASN A 152 2.15 -5.24 -2.67
CA ASN A 152 1.56 -4.19 -3.48
C ASN A 152 2.52 -3.01 -3.72
N VAL A 153 2.44 -2.40 -4.90
CA VAL A 153 3.14 -1.18 -5.31
C VAL A 153 2.09 -0.14 -5.70
N CYS A 154 2.20 1.06 -5.13
CA CYS A 154 1.29 2.17 -5.42
C CYS A 154 1.62 2.90 -6.74
N HIS A 155 0.64 3.66 -7.24
CA HIS A 155 0.80 4.49 -8.44
C HIS A 155 2.03 5.40 -8.41
N ARG A 156 2.32 6.04 -7.27
CA ARG A 156 3.50 6.93 -7.08
C ARG A 156 4.80 6.28 -7.53
N CYS A 157 5.03 5.06 -7.06
CA CYS A 157 6.26 4.33 -7.33
C CYS A 157 6.35 3.90 -8.80
N ILE A 158 5.21 3.64 -9.43
CA ILE A 158 5.13 3.27 -10.84
C ILE A 158 5.36 4.48 -11.73
N HIS A 159 4.81 5.63 -11.36
CA HIS A 159 5.07 6.88 -12.05
C HIS A 159 6.57 7.26 -11.98
N ALA A 160 7.25 7.00 -10.85
CA ALA A 160 8.67 7.31 -10.68
C ALA A 160 9.62 6.28 -11.32
N ASN A 161 9.34 4.98 -11.17
CA ASN A 161 10.27 3.91 -11.54
C ASN A 161 9.85 3.12 -12.80
N GLY A 162 8.69 3.44 -13.39
CA GLY A 162 8.10 2.68 -14.48
C GLY A 162 7.29 1.46 -14.00
N PHE A 163 6.76 0.72 -14.97
CA PHE A 163 5.92 -0.45 -14.72
C PHE A 163 6.76 -1.63 -14.20
N PRO A 164 6.40 -2.26 -13.05
CA PRO A 164 7.15 -3.40 -12.54
C PRO A 164 6.96 -4.62 -13.46
N PRO A 165 8.04 -5.36 -13.80
CA PRO A 165 7.91 -6.56 -14.62
C PRO A 165 7.05 -7.60 -13.91
N ASN A 166 6.13 -8.23 -14.64
CA ASN A 166 5.16 -9.21 -14.12
C ASN A 166 4.22 -8.67 -13.03
N GLY A 167 4.08 -7.34 -12.92
CA GLY A 167 3.09 -6.72 -12.04
C GLY A 167 1.67 -6.93 -12.55
N ILE A 168 0.75 -7.27 -11.65
CA ILE A 168 -0.68 -7.46 -11.95
C ILE A 168 -1.46 -6.29 -11.37
N HIS A 169 -2.28 -5.65 -12.17
CA HIS A 169 -3.16 -4.58 -11.70
C HIS A 169 -4.18 -5.13 -10.70
N ASN A 170 -4.26 -4.54 -9.51
CA ASN A 170 -5.07 -4.98 -8.37
C ASN A 170 -6.49 -4.37 -8.40
N VAL A 171 -7.25 -4.64 -9.47
CA VAL A 171 -8.59 -4.07 -9.69
C VAL A 171 -9.55 -4.34 -8.51
N PHE A 172 -9.44 -5.52 -7.87
CA PHE A 172 -10.30 -5.89 -6.75
C PHE A 172 -10.03 -5.07 -5.49
N TYR A 173 -8.76 -4.75 -5.22
CA TYR A 173 -8.41 -3.82 -4.14
C TYR A 173 -8.97 -2.44 -4.42
N GLU A 174 -8.82 -1.94 -5.65
CA GLU A 174 -9.32 -0.62 -6.08
C GLU A 174 -10.84 -0.52 -5.98
N THR A 175 -11.55 -1.60 -6.34
CA THR A 175 -13.01 -1.70 -6.23
C THR A 175 -13.48 -1.48 -4.79
N LEU A 176 -12.79 -2.07 -3.80
CA LEU A 176 -13.06 -1.81 -2.38
C LEU A 176 -12.54 -0.45 -1.91
N ALA A 177 -11.38 -0.02 -2.39
CA ALA A 177 -10.79 1.26 -2.00
C ALA A 177 -11.64 2.45 -2.46
N ASN A 178 -12.37 2.32 -3.57
CA ASN A 178 -13.28 3.33 -4.11
C ASN A 178 -14.40 3.76 -3.16
N ILE A 179 -14.75 2.93 -2.19
CA ILE A 179 -15.76 3.23 -1.16
C ILE A 179 -15.15 3.63 0.19
N VAL A 180 -13.82 3.75 0.24
CA VAL A 180 -13.06 4.08 1.45
C VAL A 180 -12.46 5.49 1.32
N ILE A 181 -12.50 6.24 2.42
CA ILE A 181 -11.88 7.55 2.55
C ILE A 181 -10.53 7.39 3.24
N PHE A 182 -9.48 7.89 2.60
CA PHE A 182 -8.10 7.76 3.06
C PHE A 182 -7.61 9.06 3.70
N PRO A 183 -6.78 9.00 4.75
CA PRO A 183 -6.07 10.16 5.24
C PRO A 183 -4.99 10.59 4.25
N CYS A 184 -4.75 11.89 4.19
CA CYS A 184 -3.59 12.43 3.47
C CYS A 184 -2.28 11.80 3.98
N ILE A 185 -1.33 11.52 3.08
CA ILE A 185 0.00 10.99 3.44
C ILE A 185 0.76 11.92 4.40
N PHE A 186 0.46 13.22 4.38
CA PHE A 186 1.05 14.22 5.27
C PHE A 186 0.29 14.37 6.59
N ARG A 187 -0.58 13.42 6.97
CA ARG A 187 -1.29 13.43 8.28
C ARG A 187 -0.32 13.51 9.46
N GLY A 188 0.84 12.85 9.36
CA GLY A 188 1.89 12.91 10.40
C GLY A 188 2.53 14.29 10.55
N ARG A 189 2.33 15.19 9.58
CA ARG A 189 2.72 16.61 9.65
C ARG A 189 1.57 17.52 10.06
N GLY A 190 0.39 16.96 10.37
CA GLY A 190 -0.78 17.69 10.81
C GLY A 190 -1.82 17.98 9.72
N CYS A 191 -1.73 17.40 8.51
CA CYS A 191 -2.78 17.57 7.51
C CYS A 191 -4.07 16.81 7.93
N PRO A 192 -5.21 17.50 8.16
CA PRO A 192 -6.43 16.85 8.66
C PRO A 192 -7.32 16.29 7.54
N THR A 193 -6.94 16.44 6.27
CA THR A 193 -7.82 16.13 5.15
C THR A 193 -7.95 14.62 4.93
N MET A 194 -9.19 14.18 4.77
CA MET A 194 -9.59 12.84 4.40
C MET A 194 -10.27 12.91 3.04
N LEU A 195 -9.82 12.15 2.05
CA LEU A 195 -10.30 12.24 0.67
C LEU A 195 -10.61 10.85 0.09
N LYS A 196 -11.42 10.83 -0.95
CA LYS A 196 -11.76 9.61 -1.69
C LYS A 196 -10.51 9.03 -2.36
N PHE A 197 -10.44 7.71 -2.44
CA PHE A 197 -9.45 7.01 -3.24
C PHE A 197 -9.42 7.49 -4.70
N GLY A 198 -8.22 7.61 -5.27
CA GLY A 198 -8.00 7.96 -6.68
C GLY A 198 -7.46 9.37 -6.88
N LYS A 199 -8.01 10.08 -7.88
CA LYS A 199 -7.50 11.37 -8.37
C LYS A 199 -7.55 12.49 -7.33
N ASP A 200 -8.63 12.57 -6.56
CA ASP A 200 -8.84 13.65 -5.57
C ASP A 200 -7.71 13.67 -4.52
N LEU A 201 -7.32 12.50 -4.02
CA LEU A 201 -6.23 12.37 -3.07
C LEU A 201 -4.89 12.73 -3.71
N TRP A 202 -4.64 12.30 -4.95
CA TRP A 202 -3.41 12.64 -5.68
C TRP A 202 -3.26 14.14 -5.92
N GLU A 203 -4.32 14.81 -6.39
CA GLU A 203 -4.33 16.26 -6.60
C GLU A 203 -4.07 17.01 -5.29
N HIS A 204 -4.74 16.60 -4.20
CA HIS A 204 -4.48 17.16 -2.89
C HIS A 204 -3.02 16.98 -2.47
N GLU A 205 -2.42 15.80 -2.63
CA GLU A 205 -1.02 15.56 -2.24
C GLU A 205 -0.04 16.51 -2.95
N THR A 206 -0.29 16.82 -4.23
CA THR A 206 0.55 17.76 -5.00
C THR A 206 0.40 19.21 -4.54
N GLN A 207 -0.78 19.60 -4.04
CA GLN A 207 -1.11 20.97 -3.63
C GLN A 207 -1.12 21.16 -2.10
N CYS A 208 -0.87 20.09 -1.34
CA CYS A 208 -1.01 20.08 0.10
C CYS A 208 -0.06 21.11 0.73
N SER A 209 -0.58 21.99 1.58
CA SER A 209 0.22 23.00 2.29
C SER A 209 1.30 22.38 3.19
N TYR A 210 1.08 21.16 3.67
CA TYR A 210 2.03 20.39 4.49
C TYR A 210 3.14 19.71 3.66
N ASN A 211 3.09 19.84 2.34
CA ASN A 211 4.12 19.35 1.41
C ASN A 211 5.25 20.39 1.22
N THR A 212 5.94 20.70 2.32
CA THR A 212 6.96 21.77 2.38
C THR A 212 8.17 21.56 1.46
N SER A 213 8.43 20.32 1.02
CA SER A 213 9.51 20.00 0.08
C SER A 213 9.28 20.57 -1.31
N PHE A 214 8.03 20.68 -1.78
CA PHE A 214 7.72 21.23 -3.11
C PHE A 214 7.62 22.77 -3.11
N ALA A 215 7.13 23.36 -2.00
CA ALA A 215 6.95 24.81 -1.90
C ALA A 215 8.28 25.60 -2.01
N LYS A 216 9.41 25.00 -1.56
CA LYS A 216 10.73 25.63 -1.71
C LYS A 216 11.21 25.63 -3.17
N ALA A 217 10.96 24.57 -3.93
CA ALA A 217 11.43 24.44 -5.31
C ALA A 217 10.72 25.38 -6.30
N GLN A 218 9.40 25.59 -6.13
CA GLN A 218 8.66 26.51 -7.01
C GLN A 218 9.00 27.98 -6.74
N LYS A 219 9.15 28.38 -5.47
CA LYS A 219 9.54 29.75 -5.11
C LYS A 219 10.96 30.09 -5.56
N SER A 220 11.89 29.13 -5.53
CA SER A 220 13.24 29.35 -6.07
C SER A 220 13.24 29.52 -7.60
N GLN A 221 12.44 28.74 -8.35
CA GLN A 221 12.34 28.90 -9.80
C GLN A 221 11.66 30.22 -10.24
N GLN A 222 10.63 30.68 -9.51
CA GLN A 222 10.02 31.98 -9.79
C GLN A 222 10.91 33.15 -9.38
N GLN A 223 11.65 33.05 -8.26
CA GLN A 223 12.61 34.10 -7.89
C GLN A 223 13.83 34.15 -8.82
N GLU A 224 14.29 33.02 -9.38
CA GLU A 224 15.40 33.02 -10.35
C GLU A 224 15.03 33.67 -11.69
N ARG A 225 13.75 33.63 -12.11
CA ARG A 225 13.31 34.30 -13.34
C ARG A 225 13.27 35.83 -13.24
N ASN A 226 13.14 36.37 -12.02
CA ASN A 226 13.09 37.82 -11.77
C ASN A 226 14.37 38.40 -11.15
N LYS A 227 15.36 37.57 -10.83
CA LYS A 227 16.69 38.05 -10.47
C LYS A 227 17.47 38.27 -11.76
N GLU A 228 17.71 39.53 -12.11
CA GLU A 228 18.63 39.91 -13.17
C GLU A 228 19.91 39.09 -13.07
N ARG A 229 20.24 38.37 -14.15
CA ARG A 229 21.47 37.58 -14.27
C ARG A 229 22.67 38.49 -14.00
N GLY A 230 23.25 38.42 -12.80
CA GLY A 230 24.47 39.16 -12.49
C GLY A 230 24.70 39.54 -11.03
N VAL A 231 23.72 39.42 -10.14
CA VAL A 231 23.89 39.85 -8.74
C VAL A 231 23.71 38.68 -7.76
N ILE A 232 24.84 38.14 -7.29
CA ILE A 232 24.85 37.16 -6.21
C ILE A 232 24.85 37.93 -4.89
N GLN A 233 23.76 37.84 -4.14
CA GLN A 233 23.66 38.46 -2.82
C GLN A 233 24.33 37.55 -1.80
N THR A 234 25.44 38.00 -1.22
CA THR A 234 26.11 37.25 -0.14
C THR A 234 25.39 37.51 1.20
N HIS A 235 25.52 36.58 2.15
CA HIS A 235 24.88 36.63 3.47
C HIS A 235 25.25 37.87 4.32
N SER A 236 26.21 38.69 3.87
CA SER A 236 26.64 39.94 4.51
C SER A 236 25.93 41.20 3.98
N GLY A 237 25.00 41.07 3.02
CA GLY A 237 24.26 42.21 2.45
C GLY A 237 25.05 43.05 1.43
N HIS A 238 26.33 42.74 1.20
CA HIS A 238 27.13 43.45 0.20
C HIS A 238 26.97 42.82 -1.19
N HIS A 239 26.62 43.66 -2.17
CA HIS A 239 26.48 43.31 -3.57
C HIS A 239 27.86 43.43 -4.21
N PHE A 240 28.41 42.36 -4.76
CA PHE A 240 29.62 42.48 -5.57
C PHE A 240 29.44 41.81 -6.92
N GLY A 241 29.72 42.59 -7.96
CA GLY A 241 30.28 42.14 -9.23
C GLY A 241 29.33 41.44 -10.17
N THR A 242 28.78 42.20 -11.13
CA THR A 242 28.36 41.66 -12.41
C THR A 242 29.53 40.92 -13.04
N LEU A 243 29.39 39.60 -13.24
CA LEU A 243 30.25 38.82 -14.13
C LEU A 243 30.06 39.36 -15.55
N SER A 244 30.84 40.38 -15.90
CA SER A 244 30.90 40.85 -17.28
C SER A 244 31.54 39.73 -18.11
N PRO A 245 30.93 39.31 -19.24
CA PRO A 245 31.31 38.09 -19.97
C PRO A 245 32.73 38.09 -20.55
N ASN A 246 33.49 39.18 -20.40
CA ASN A 246 34.84 39.34 -20.93
C ASN A 246 35.97 39.21 -19.90
N ASN A 247 35.68 38.96 -18.62
CA ASN A 247 36.75 38.73 -17.63
C ASN A 247 36.91 37.24 -17.33
N VAL A 248 38.01 36.66 -17.82
CA VAL A 248 38.40 35.27 -17.59
C VAL A 248 38.56 35.04 -16.07
N PRO A 249 37.81 34.10 -15.47
CA PRO A 249 38.01 33.74 -14.08
C PRO A 249 39.40 33.08 -13.99
N MET A 250 40.30 33.66 -13.20
CA MET A 250 41.73 33.29 -13.04
C MET A 250 42.77 34.04 -13.90
N ALA A 251 42.54 35.30 -14.28
CA ALA A 251 43.68 36.15 -14.63
C ALA A 251 44.53 36.44 -13.35
N PRO A 252 45.88 36.35 -13.42
CA PRO A 252 46.73 36.71 -12.29
C PRO A 252 46.56 38.20 -11.93
N PRO A 253 46.58 38.56 -10.64
CA PRO A 253 46.33 39.92 -10.17
C PRO A 253 47.35 40.89 -10.77
N ARG A 254 46.87 42.04 -11.25
CA ARG A 254 47.73 43.11 -11.77
C ARG A 254 48.47 43.76 -10.59
N LYS A 255 49.78 43.99 -10.76
CA LYS A 255 50.73 44.20 -9.66
C LYS A 255 50.53 45.45 -8.79
N ASP A 256 49.65 46.39 -9.17
CA ASP A 256 49.77 47.75 -8.63
C ASP A 256 48.57 48.25 -7.81
N SER A 257 47.55 47.43 -7.46
CA SER A 257 46.46 47.91 -6.59
C SER A 257 45.80 46.89 -5.64
N ASP A 258 46.00 45.59 -5.84
CA ASP A 258 45.27 44.57 -5.05
C ASP A 258 45.96 44.16 -3.74
N PHE A 259 47.24 44.53 -3.55
CA PHE A 259 48.02 44.09 -2.38
C PHE A 259 47.49 44.66 -1.06
N ASP A 260 47.09 45.94 -1.04
CA ASP A 260 46.55 46.57 0.16
C ASP A 260 45.15 46.05 0.51
N LEU A 261 44.35 45.73 -0.51
CA LEU A 261 43.02 45.15 -0.35
C LEU A 261 43.12 43.72 0.22
N GLN A 262 44.08 42.93 -0.26
CA GLN A 262 44.36 41.60 0.27
C GLN A 262 44.91 41.65 1.70
N LYS A 263 45.75 42.64 2.01
CA LYS A 263 46.27 42.88 3.38
C LYS A 263 45.16 43.29 4.35
N GLN A 264 44.20 44.10 3.91
CA GLN A 264 43.01 44.43 4.72
C GLN A 264 42.10 43.21 4.93
N LEU A 265 41.90 42.40 3.89
CA LEU A 265 41.10 41.18 3.99
C LEU A 265 41.69 40.19 5.00
N VAL A 266 43.00 39.92 4.91
CA VAL A 266 43.70 39.03 5.85
C VAL A 266 43.61 39.55 7.29
N LYS A 267 43.76 40.87 7.50
CA LYS A 267 43.55 41.48 8.83
C LYS A 267 42.11 41.30 9.33
N SER A 268 41.11 41.42 8.47
CA SER A 268 39.71 41.25 8.85
C SER A 268 39.38 39.80 9.26
N ILE A 269 39.92 38.81 8.52
CA ILE A 269 39.72 37.38 8.82
C ILE A 269 40.40 37.01 10.14
N LYS A 270 41.63 37.49 10.38
CA LYS A 270 42.35 37.24 11.63
C LYS A 270 41.58 37.80 12.84
N LYS A 271 41.04 39.03 12.73
CA LYS A 271 40.22 39.65 13.77
C LYS A 271 38.90 38.91 14.02
N GLN A 272 38.31 38.31 12.98
CA GLN A 272 37.09 37.51 13.12
C GLN A 272 37.35 36.17 13.81
N GLN A 273 38.48 35.52 13.52
CA GLN A 273 38.89 34.29 14.19
C GLN A 273 39.16 34.52 15.69
N GLU A 274 39.82 35.62 16.03
CA GLU A 274 40.09 36.01 17.43
C GLU A 274 38.79 36.24 18.22
N ARG A 275 37.79 36.91 17.62
CA ARG A 275 36.45 37.07 18.24
C ARG A 275 35.71 35.74 18.46
N ARG A 276 35.91 34.77 17.58
CA ARG A 276 35.31 33.43 17.74
C ARG A 276 35.99 32.65 18.87
N HIS A 277 37.30 32.78 19.00
CA HIS A 277 38.06 32.17 20.08
C HIS A 277 37.62 32.70 21.45
N LEU A 278 37.53 34.02 21.60
CA LEU A 278 37.07 34.67 22.84
C LEU A 278 35.65 34.24 23.25
N ARG A 279 34.74 34.08 22.28
CA ARG A 279 33.38 33.55 22.57
C ARG A 279 33.39 32.10 23.02
N ALA A 280 34.29 31.28 22.48
CA ALA A 280 34.40 29.88 22.88
C ALA A 280 34.91 29.77 24.32
N GLU A 281 35.93 30.55 24.68
CA GLU A 281 36.45 30.64 26.05
C GLU A 281 35.40 31.14 27.05
N GLU A 282 34.56 32.11 26.65
CA GLU A 282 33.46 32.61 27.49
C GLU A 282 32.42 31.52 27.79
N ILE A 283 32.05 30.70 26.78
CA ILE A 283 31.10 29.58 26.95
C ILE A 283 31.68 28.49 27.86
N GLU A 284 32.97 28.19 27.71
CA GLU A 284 33.65 27.19 28.54
C GLU A 284 33.70 27.63 30.02
N SER A 285 33.99 28.92 30.27
CA SER A 285 33.99 29.48 31.63
C SER A 285 32.61 29.47 32.33
N GLN A 286 31.50 29.45 31.56
CA GLN A 286 30.15 29.36 32.11
C GLN A 286 29.77 27.92 32.49
N PHE A 287 30.36 26.91 31.82
CA PHE A 287 30.11 25.50 32.13
C PHE A 287 30.80 25.07 33.42
N ASP A 288 32.03 25.54 33.68
CA ASP A 288 32.76 25.23 34.92
C ASP A 288 32.10 25.82 36.17
N ARG A 289 31.28 26.88 36.04
CA ARG A 289 30.56 27.48 37.16
C ARG A 289 29.24 26.79 37.50
N ARG A 290 28.73 25.91 36.63
CA ARG A 290 27.42 25.25 36.81
C ARG A 290 27.51 23.80 37.31
N SER A 291 28.71 23.24 37.49
CA SER A 291 28.89 21.84 37.86
C SER A 291 29.00 21.56 39.37
N VAL A 292 28.83 22.55 40.25
CA VAL A 292 29.09 22.37 41.70
C VAL A 292 27.85 22.19 42.58
N ASP A 293 26.64 22.56 42.17
CA ASP A 293 25.47 22.55 43.08
C ASP A 293 24.23 21.84 42.49
N THR A 294 24.21 20.51 42.46
CA THR A 294 22.95 19.75 42.41
C THR A 294 23.09 18.43 43.15
N ASP A 295 23.08 18.51 44.48
CA ASP A 295 22.73 17.40 45.37
C ASP A 295 21.41 17.80 46.06
N GLY A 296 20.30 17.22 45.61
CA GLY A 296 18.98 17.81 45.86
C GLY A 296 17.81 16.83 45.70
N SER A 297 17.73 15.90 46.64
CA SER A 297 16.55 15.17 47.13
C SER A 297 15.18 15.59 46.56
N HIS A 298 14.54 14.69 45.80
CA HIS A 298 13.13 14.80 45.43
C HIS A 298 12.25 13.91 46.31
N LYS A 299 11.46 14.57 47.18
CA LYS A 299 10.32 14.01 47.89
C LYS A 299 9.17 13.69 46.92
N SER A 300 8.59 12.52 47.12
CA SER A 300 7.31 12.07 46.58
C SER A 300 6.16 12.93 47.12
N ILE A 301 5.37 13.51 46.23
CA ILE A 301 4.06 14.07 46.55
C ILE A 301 3.03 13.33 45.70
N ASP A 302 2.21 12.53 46.37
CA ASP A 302 0.92 12.05 45.89
C ASP A 302 0.02 13.26 45.63
N ASP A 303 -0.58 13.36 44.45
CA ASP A 303 -1.72 14.24 44.29
C ASP A 303 -2.83 13.67 43.42
N LYS A 304 -4.03 13.86 43.95
CA LYS A 304 -5.31 13.32 43.50
C LYS A 304 -5.89 14.19 42.39
N GLY A 305 -6.51 13.51 41.43
CA GLY A 305 -7.84 13.87 40.94
C GLY A 305 -7.97 15.15 40.11
N SER A 306 -7.99 14.99 38.79
CA SER A 306 -8.80 15.87 37.94
C SER A 306 -9.25 15.15 36.69
N SER A 307 -10.58 15.03 36.62
CA SER A 307 -11.42 14.58 35.52
C SER A 307 -11.05 15.26 34.20
N SER A 308 -10.64 14.48 33.21
CA SER A 308 -10.70 14.86 31.80
C SER A 308 -11.31 13.71 31.01
N ARG A 309 -12.48 14.00 30.42
CA ARG A 309 -13.16 13.14 29.44
C ARG A 309 -12.30 13.09 28.17
N ALA A 310 -11.31 12.21 28.15
CA ALA A 310 -10.79 11.64 26.92
C ALA A 310 -11.65 10.42 26.59
N SER A 311 -12.23 10.41 25.39
CA SER A 311 -12.94 9.27 24.82
C SER A 311 -11.95 8.12 24.59
N THR A 312 -11.70 7.33 25.64
CA THR A 312 -11.04 6.04 25.54
C THR A 312 -11.95 5.12 24.75
N LEU A 313 -11.50 4.73 23.56
CA LEU A 313 -12.01 3.56 22.85
C LEU A 313 -12.03 2.40 23.86
N SER A 314 -13.15 1.66 23.93
CA SER A 314 -13.26 0.63 24.95
C SER A 314 -12.24 -0.48 24.66
N ARG A 315 -11.51 -0.93 25.67
CA ARG A 315 -10.50 -2.01 25.60
C ARG A 315 -11.03 -3.30 24.93
N HIS A 316 -12.36 -3.50 24.93
CA HIS A 316 -13.03 -4.59 24.26
C HIS A 316 -13.03 -4.47 22.73
N GLU A 317 -13.10 -3.25 22.17
CA GLU A 317 -13.05 -3.03 20.73
C GLU A 317 -11.65 -3.34 20.19
N GLU A 318 -10.59 -2.95 20.91
CA GLU A 318 -9.20 -3.26 20.53
C GLU A 318 -8.93 -4.78 20.54
N GLU A 319 -9.45 -5.53 21.51
CA GLU A 319 -9.28 -6.99 21.57
C GLU A 319 -10.00 -7.72 20.43
N GLU A 320 -11.22 -7.31 20.02
CA GLU A 320 -11.91 -7.90 18.87
C GLU A 320 -11.16 -7.62 17.55
N ILE A 321 -10.68 -6.39 17.42
CA ILE A 321 -9.83 -5.95 16.32
C ILE A 321 -8.56 -6.82 16.26
N GLN A 322 -7.86 -6.99 17.38
CA GLN A 322 -6.62 -7.75 17.44
C GLN A 322 -6.84 -9.26 17.20
N LYS A 323 -7.95 -9.84 17.67
CA LYS A 323 -8.36 -11.21 17.32
C LYS A 323 -8.62 -11.39 15.82
N HIS A 324 -9.25 -10.41 15.18
CA HIS A 324 -9.45 -10.41 13.73
C HIS A 324 -8.12 -10.28 12.96
N PHE A 325 -7.15 -9.52 13.48
CA PHE A 325 -5.88 -9.26 12.81
C PHE A 325 -4.82 -10.33 13.01
N ALA A 326 -4.83 -11.07 14.12
CA ALA A 326 -3.96 -12.22 14.34
C ALA A 326 -4.06 -13.28 13.20
N PHE A 327 -5.14 -13.26 12.42
CA PHE A 327 -5.30 -14.09 11.23
C PHE A 327 -4.50 -13.60 10.01
N LEU A 328 -4.40 -12.29 9.77
CA LEU A 328 -3.65 -11.75 8.63
C LEU A 328 -2.16 -12.12 8.73
N ASP A 329 -1.65 -12.18 9.96
CA ASP A 329 -0.24 -12.47 10.25
C ASP A 329 0.09 -13.97 10.29
N ARG A 330 -0.90 -14.87 10.12
CA ARG A 330 -0.64 -16.31 10.14
C ARG A 330 0.22 -16.70 8.92
N PRO A 331 1.49 -17.12 9.11
CA PRO A 331 2.32 -17.55 8.00
C PRO A 331 1.64 -18.76 7.36
N GLU A 332 1.52 -18.76 6.03
CA GLU A 332 1.10 -19.97 5.32
C GLU A 332 2.17 -21.03 5.61
N SER A 333 1.86 -22.03 6.43
CA SER A 333 2.70 -23.23 6.53
C SER A 333 2.67 -23.88 5.14
N THR A 334 3.72 -23.69 4.36
CA THR A 334 3.96 -24.40 3.10
C THR A 334 4.37 -25.84 3.38
N ASP A 335 3.65 -26.52 4.27
CA ASP A 335 3.80 -27.94 4.48
C ASP A 335 2.77 -28.63 3.59
N SER A 336 3.07 -28.64 2.29
CA SER A 336 2.39 -29.50 1.33
C SER A 336 2.88 -30.93 1.52
N GLY A 337 2.51 -31.53 2.67
CA GLY A 337 2.45 -32.97 2.79
C GLY A 337 1.43 -33.48 1.78
N LEU A 338 1.90 -34.27 0.81
CA LEU A 338 1.07 -35.02 -0.11
C LEU A 338 0.07 -35.89 0.68
N SER A 339 -1.14 -35.36 0.88
CA SER A 339 -2.27 -36.16 1.33
C SER A 339 -2.80 -36.93 0.13
N ILE A 340 -2.33 -38.16 0.00
CA ILE A 340 -2.87 -39.17 -0.93
C ILE A 340 -4.23 -39.60 -0.36
N TYR A 341 -5.30 -38.91 -0.76
CA TYR A 341 -6.63 -39.49 -0.68
C TYR A 341 -6.84 -40.36 -1.92
N SER A 342 -6.79 -41.66 -1.71
CA SER A 342 -7.21 -42.67 -2.66
C SER A 342 -8.70 -42.47 -2.96
N ILE A 343 -9.02 -42.13 -4.20
CA ILE A 343 -10.38 -42.09 -4.72
C ILE A 343 -10.82 -43.56 -4.96
N PRO A 344 -11.94 -44.03 -4.39
CA PRO A 344 -12.51 -45.31 -4.79
C PRO A 344 -13.04 -45.20 -6.22
N SER A 345 -12.52 -46.05 -7.09
CA SER A 345 -13.01 -46.27 -8.44
C SER A 345 -14.23 -47.17 -8.38
N ASP A 346 -15.41 -46.62 -8.65
CA ASP A 346 -16.61 -47.41 -8.97
C ASP A 346 -17.16 -47.01 -10.34
N ASP A 347 -17.60 -48.06 -11.04
CA ASP A 347 -17.84 -48.23 -12.47
C ASP A 347 -18.88 -47.31 -13.15
N PRO A 348 -18.86 -47.25 -14.50
CA PRO A 348 -19.73 -46.40 -15.30
C PRO A 348 -21.01 -47.13 -15.72
N LYS A 349 -22.16 -46.45 -15.65
CA LYS A 349 -23.32 -46.69 -16.53
C LYS A 349 -24.34 -45.55 -16.48
N ASN A 350 -24.50 -44.91 -17.64
CA ASN A 350 -25.70 -44.23 -18.15
C ASN A 350 -26.40 -43.15 -17.29
N ARG A 351 -26.32 -41.89 -17.77
CA ARG A 351 -27.50 -41.21 -18.33
C ARG A 351 -27.12 -39.96 -19.11
N THR A 352 -27.27 -40.06 -20.42
CA THR A 352 -27.53 -38.97 -21.37
C THR A 352 -28.75 -38.18 -20.90
N LEU A 353 -28.61 -36.88 -20.69
CA LEU A 353 -29.66 -35.90 -20.98
C LEU A 353 -29.02 -34.55 -21.29
N ALA A 354 -29.38 -34.06 -22.46
CA ALA A 354 -28.84 -32.87 -23.09
C ALA A 354 -29.37 -31.59 -22.43
N GLY A 355 -28.46 -30.65 -22.18
CA GLY A 355 -28.75 -29.26 -21.85
C GLY A 355 -27.57 -28.41 -22.30
N LYS A 356 -27.71 -27.79 -23.47
CA LYS A 356 -26.68 -26.99 -24.14
C LYS A 356 -26.35 -25.76 -23.29
N ASN A 357 -25.09 -25.61 -22.91
CA ASN A 357 -24.52 -24.36 -22.38
C ASN A 357 -23.53 -23.82 -23.43
N PRO A 358 -23.76 -22.64 -24.04
CA PRO A 358 -22.93 -22.14 -25.14
C PRO A 358 -21.77 -21.29 -24.58
N TYR A 359 -20.77 -21.95 -24.01
CA TYR A 359 -19.44 -21.38 -23.83
C TYR A 359 -18.41 -22.45 -24.16
N GLN A 360 -18.27 -22.75 -25.46
CA GLN A 360 -17.11 -23.46 -25.98
C GLN A 360 -16.02 -22.43 -26.30
N PHE A 361 -14.99 -22.40 -25.47
CA PHE A 361 -13.70 -21.85 -25.87
C PHE A 361 -13.03 -22.86 -26.81
N GLU A 362 -12.79 -22.44 -28.06
CA GLU A 362 -12.00 -23.20 -29.01
C GLU A 362 -10.57 -23.36 -28.47
N ARG A 363 -10.15 -24.63 -28.33
CA ARG A 363 -8.74 -25.00 -28.14
C ARG A 363 -8.02 -24.78 -29.46
N ALA A 364 -7.33 -23.66 -29.60
CA ALA A 364 -6.19 -23.60 -30.49
C ALA A 364 -5.06 -24.44 -29.89
N ILE A 365 -4.80 -25.61 -30.49
CA ILE A 365 -3.58 -26.40 -30.27
C ILE A 365 -2.44 -25.61 -30.91
N GLY A 366 -1.89 -24.65 -30.16
CA GLY A 366 -0.60 -24.04 -30.43
C GLY A 366 0.49 -24.97 -29.90
N ARG A 367 1.43 -25.33 -30.77
CA ARG A 367 2.62 -26.13 -30.47
C ARG A 367 3.27 -25.66 -29.17
N SER A 368 3.43 -26.58 -28.23
CA SER A 368 4.19 -26.39 -27.00
C SER A 368 5.66 -26.13 -27.32
N GLU A 369 6.10 -24.89 -27.22
CA GLU A 369 7.50 -24.60 -26.97
C GLU A 369 7.81 -25.10 -25.55
N SER A 370 8.59 -26.17 -25.46
CA SER A 370 9.05 -26.73 -24.20
C SER A 370 9.84 -25.67 -23.45
N ILE A 371 9.33 -25.26 -22.28
CA ILE A 371 10.05 -24.39 -21.35
C ILE A 371 11.23 -25.21 -20.81
N LEU A 372 12.39 -25.08 -21.46
CA LEU A 372 13.66 -25.60 -20.94
C LEU A 372 13.88 -24.98 -19.57
N SER A 373 14.21 -25.82 -18.59
CA SER A 373 14.44 -25.30 -17.23
C SER A 373 15.64 -24.35 -17.27
N SER A 374 15.68 -23.35 -16.40
CA SER A 374 16.80 -22.39 -16.32
C SER A 374 18.18 -23.07 -16.19
N ARG A 375 18.21 -24.33 -15.75
CA ARG A 375 19.41 -25.17 -15.68
C ARG A 375 19.92 -25.62 -17.05
N GLU A 376 19.02 -25.91 -17.99
CA GLU A 376 19.36 -26.33 -19.36
C GLU A 376 19.83 -25.15 -20.21
N LEU A 377 19.22 -23.97 -20.05
CA LEU A 377 19.69 -22.73 -20.69
C LEU A 377 21.09 -22.33 -20.24
N LEU A 378 21.40 -22.51 -18.95
CA LEU A 378 22.75 -22.28 -18.42
C LEU A 378 23.77 -23.32 -18.94
N ALA A 379 23.35 -24.57 -19.15
CA ALA A 379 24.19 -25.59 -19.74
C ALA A 379 24.49 -25.29 -21.23
N GLU A 380 23.49 -24.89 -22.01
CA GLU A 380 23.69 -24.49 -23.41
C GLU A 380 24.60 -23.26 -23.56
N LEU A 381 24.43 -22.25 -22.70
CA LEU A 381 25.29 -21.06 -22.71
C LEU A 381 26.75 -21.41 -22.42
N LYS A 382 27.01 -22.30 -21.46
CA LYS A 382 28.37 -22.77 -21.17
C LYS A 382 28.99 -23.52 -22.34
N VAL A 383 28.21 -24.37 -23.03
CA VAL A 383 28.68 -25.10 -24.21
C VAL A 383 28.99 -24.14 -25.37
N LYS A 384 28.14 -23.13 -25.61
CA LYS A 384 28.40 -22.10 -26.63
C LYS A 384 29.65 -21.28 -26.32
N GLN A 385 29.84 -20.88 -25.07
CA GLN A 385 31.01 -20.12 -24.64
C GLN A 385 32.31 -20.93 -24.79
N HIS A 386 32.26 -22.25 -24.54
CA HIS A 386 33.40 -23.14 -24.77
C HIS A 386 33.72 -23.33 -26.27
N ARG A 387 32.71 -23.38 -27.14
CA ARG A 387 32.92 -23.45 -28.60
C ARG A 387 33.57 -22.18 -29.15
N LEU A 388 33.15 -21.01 -28.70
CA LEU A 388 33.73 -19.72 -29.11
C LEU A 388 35.20 -19.58 -28.69
N ARG A 389 35.60 -20.17 -27.55
CA ARG A 389 37.02 -20.18 -27.13
C ARG A 389 37.90 -21.10 -27.97
N ARG A 390 37.34 -22.14 -28.59
CA ARG A 390 38.09 -23.07 -29.45
C ARG A 390 38.27 -22.56 -30.88
N THR A 391 37.47 -21.60 -31.34
CA THR A 391 37.59 -21.03 -32.68
C THR A 391 38.58 -19.86 -32.76
N HIS A 392 39.16 -19.44 -31.64
CA HIS A 392 40.14 -18.34 -31.53
C HIS A 392 41.55 -18.81 -31.11
N LEU A 393 41.80 -20.12 -31.15
CA LEU A 393 43.10 -20.77 -31.10
C LEU A 393 43.27 -21.54 -32.41
#